data_AF-A0A5E4TXE8-F1
#
_entry.id   AF-A0A5E4TXE8-F1
#
_cell.length_a   1.000
_cell.length_b   1.000
_cell.length_c   1.000
_cell.angle_alpha   90.00
_cell.angle_beta   90.00
_cell.angle_gamma   90.00
#
_symmetry.space_group_name_H-M   'P 1'
#
loop_
_entity.id
_entity.type
_entity.pdbx_description
1 polymer ?
#
loop_
_entity_poly.entity_id
_entity_poly.type
_entity_poly.pdbx_seq_one_letter_code
_entity_poly.pdbx_strand_id
1 'polypeptide(L)'
;MKRWVLLSILVLTALFVAPTAQAQTCSLGPPSVAFTPFSPITGAALTATGTVKVTCTWPLVNLVPNVKICLGFSASTPRSLSNSGNTIAYDLYTDAGASIPWGTTPASVLSTTFSNSILGYTGSTDINVYAKIAANQTTVPTVQSSDTVYTTTYAANNVTLSYQFYLLAAPACGTGGFTSGTTSPFTVNVTVTNNCTINATGLTFAPSSTLANTLTAQGSLGVQCTNNDAYQILLSGGVSGQVGARTLKGQTLGATIPYQLYTNSSYATAWGDGTGGTSVYQGTGSGIVVSIPIYGRILPQPSTPAPDTYKDTITATIQF
;
A
#
# COMPACT_ATOMS: atom_id res chain seq x y z
N MET A 1 10.00 80.11 -6.08
CA MET A 1 8.93 79.39 -5.37
C MET A 1 8.65 77.98 -5.91
N LYS A 2 8.66 77.70 -7.23
CA LYS A 2 8.41 76.35 -7.79
C LYS A 2 9.44 75.25 -7.40
N ARG A 3 10.72 75.58 -7.22
CA ARG A 3 11.78 74.61 -6.86
C ARG A 3 11.71 74.09 -5.42
N TRP A 4 11.25 74.91 -4.47
CA TRP A 4 11.14 74.51 -3.07
C TRP A 4 9.91 73.63 -2.82
N VAL A 5 8.80 73.89 -3.53
CA VAL A 5 7.59 73.05 -3.47
C VAL A 5 7.85 71.64 -4.04
N LEU A 6 8.65 71.52 -5.10
CA LEU A 6 9.05 70.22 -5.67
C LEU A 6 9.96 69.40 -4.73
N LEU A 7 10.86 70.06 -3.98
CA LEU A 7 11.68 69.37 -2.97
C LEU A 7 10.83 68.93 -1.76
N SER A 8 9.88 69.75 -1.31
CA SER A 8 8.96 69.39 -0.23
C SER A 8 8.08 68.19 -0.60
N ILE A 9 7.61 68.12 -1.85
CA ILE A 9 6.81 67.00 -2.34
C ILE A 9 7.65 65.71 -2.49
N LEU A 10 8.91 65.82 -2.95
CA LEU A 10 9.82 64.67 -3.07
C LEU A 10 10.24 64.09 -1.71
N VAL A 11 10.41 64.95 -0.70
CA VAL A 11 10.71 64.52 0.68
C VAL A 11 9.49 63.91 1.35
N LEU A 12 8.27 64.42 1.08
CA LEU A 12 7.04 63.84 1.60
C LEU A 12 6.74 62.46 0.97
N THR A 13 7.00 62.26 -0.34
CA THR A 13 6.82 60.95 -0.98
C THR A 13 7.87 59.92 -0.58
N ALA A 14 9.09 60.35 -0.23
CA ALA A 14 10.11 59.46 0.34
C ALA A 14 9.78 58.99 1.77
N LEU A 15 9.02 59.78 2.55
CA LEU A 15 8.53 59.43 3.90
C LEU A 15 7.33 58.46 3.88
N PHE A 16 6.68 58.24 2.73
CA PHE A 16 5.59 57.27 2.55
C PHE A 16 6.02 55.94 1.94
N VAL A 17 7.31 55.75 1.61
CA VAL A 17 7.85 54.42 1.34
C VAL A 17 8.17 53.77 2.68
N ALA A 18 7.12 53.35 3.39
CA ALA A 18 7.28 52.50 4.55
C ALA A 18 8.08 51.25 4.12
N PRO A 19 9.21 50.91 4.77
CA PRO A 19 9.81 49.60 4.55
C PRO A 19 8.73 48.57 4.85
N THR A 20 8.54 47.59 3.96
CA THR A 20 7.64 46.48 4.25
C THR A 20 8.04 45.91 5.60
N ALA A 21 7.16 46.01 6.60
CA ALA A 21 7.42 45.46 7.92
C ALA A 21 7.58 43.94 7.73
N GLN A 22 8.83 43.47 7.74
CA GLN A 22 9.16 42.06 7.61
C GLN A 22 8.72 41.37 8.91
N ALA A 23 7.46 40.91 8.94
CA ALA A 23 6.92 40.19 10.08
C ALA A 23 7.49 38.76 10.12
N GLN A 24 7.74 38.27 11.32
CA GLN A 24 8.09 36.87 11.53
C GLN A 24 6.92 35.98 11.10
N THR A 25 7.17 35.02 10.23
CA THR A 25 6.10 34.17 9.67
C THR A 25 6.59 32.74 9.49
N CYS A 26 5.69 31.77 9.61
CA CYS A 26 5.95 30.39 9.21
C CYS A 26 4.83 29.89 8.27
N SER A 27 5.21 29.06 7.31
CA SER A 27 4.32 28.42 6.34
C SER A 27 4.62 26.93 6.20
N LEU A 28 3.58 26.14 5.90
CA LEU A 28 3.73 24.72 5.54
C LEU A 28 3.82 24.56 4.03
N GLY A 29 4.84 23.84 3.57
CA GLY A 29 4.86 23.26 2.23
C GLY A 29 3.78 22.19 2.06
N PRO A 30 3.48 21.80 0.80
CA PRO A 30 2.53 20.71 0.53
C PRO A 30 3.07 19.41 1.13
N PRO A 31 2.42 18.85 2.16
CA PRO A 31 2.90 17.63 2.75
C PRO A 31 2.44 16.43 1.93
N SER A 32 3.31 15.44 1.81
CA SER A 32 2.99 14.16 1.17
C SER A 32 3.30 13.02 2.13
N VAL A 33 2.32 12.14 2.31
CA VAL A 33 2.51 10.83 2.93
C VAL A 33 2.10 9.82 1.86
N ALA A 34 3.08 9.05 1.38
CA ALA A 34 2.83 7.95 0.47
C ALA A 34 3.25 6.65 1.14
N PHE A 35 2.35 5.68 1.19
CA PHE A 35 2.69 4.32 1.58
C PHE A 35 3.39 3.62 0.41
N THR A 36 4.24 2.65 0.73
CA THR A 36 4.72 1.69 -0.27
C THR A 36 3.55 0.86 -0.82
N PRO A 37 3.72 0.15 -1.95
CA PRO A 37 2.67 -0.72 -2.47
C PRO A 37 2.16 -1.69 -1.38
N PHE A 38 0.83 -1.77 -1.25
CA PHE A 38 0.14 -2.52 -0.21
C PHE A 38 -0.55 -3.74 -0.81
N SER A 39 -0.23 -4.92 -0.29
CA SER A 39 -0.90 -6.16 -0.65
C SER A 39 -1.87 -6.56 0.48
N PRO A 40 -3.19 -6.41 0.28
CA PRO A 40 -4.19 -6.64 1.34
C PRO A 40 -4.20 -8.07 1.86
N ILE A 41 -3.94 -9.04 0.98
CA ILE A 41 -3.97 -10.48 1.29
C ILE A 41 -2.92 -10.93 2.30
N THR A 42 -1.89 -10.11 2.58
CA THR A 42 -0.90 -10.38 3.63
C THR A 42 -1.50 -10.27 5.03
N GLY A 43 -2.62 -9.54 5.20
CA GLY A 43 -3.24 -9.26 6.49
C GLY A 43 -2.40 -8.37 7.42
N ALA A 44 -1.19 -7.98 7.02
CA ALA A 44 -0.27 -7.21 7.83
C ALA A 44 -0.64 -5.72 7.87
N ALA A 45 -0.34 -5.06 8.99
CA ALA A 45 -0.36 -3.60 9.05
C ALA A 45 0.81 -3.03 8.22
N LEU A 46 0.61 -1.89 7.57
CA LEU A 46 1.64 -1.21 6.79
C LEU A 46 1.91 0.17 7.39
N THR A 47 3.17 0.53 7.59
CA THR A 47 3.56 1.85 8.10
C THR A 47 4.28 2.66 7.03
N ALA A 48 4.18 3.99 7.13
CA ALA A 48 4.90 4.92 6.29
C ALA A 48 5.33 6.14 7.10
N THR A 49 6.38 6.82 6.64
CA THR A 49 6.80 8.12 7.16
C THR A 49 6.71 9.12 6.03
N GLY A 50 5.90 10.16 6.21
CA GLY A 50 5.94 11.35 5.36
C GLY A 50 6.59 12.52 6.08
N THR A 51 6.84 13.58 5.34
CA THR A 51 7.52 14.77 5.85
C THR A 51 6.72 16.01 5.50
N VAL A 52 6.56 16.91 6.47
CA VAL A 52 6.02 18.25 6.26
C VAL A 52 7.15 19.25 6.38
N LYS A 53 7.44 19.96 5.30
CA LYS A 53 8.40 21.07 5.32
C LYS A 53 7.75 22.30 5.93
N VAL A 54 8.34 22.82 6.99
CA VAL A 54 7.97 24.11 7.59
C VAL A 54 9.03 25.12 7.25
N THR A 55 8.61 26.27 6.73
CA THR A 55 9.50 27.37 6.35
C THR A 55 9.17 28.58 7.21
N CYS A 56 10.15 29.08 7.96
CA CYS A 56 10.01 30.24 8.82
C CYS A 56 10.93 31.37 8.35
N THR A 57 10.42 32.59 8.33
CA THR A 57 11.15 33.80 7.95
C THR A 57 11.33 34.69 9.16
N TRP A 58 12.57 35.15 9.36
CA TRP A 58 12.93 36.12 10.39
C TRP A 58 13.20 37.50 9.78
N PRO A 59 12.96 38.58 10.54
CA PRO A 59 13.40 39.92 10.17
C PRO A 59 14.93 40.01 10.15
N LEU A 60 15.44 41.04 9.45
CA LEU A 60 16.88 41.36 9.32
C LEU A 60 17.62 41.46 10.67
N VAL A 61 16.93 41.92 11.72
CA VAL A 61 17.43 41.94 13.10
C VAL A 61 16.56 41.02 13.94
N ASN A 62 17.14 39.92 14.42
CA ASN A 62 16.39 38.87 15.12
C ASN A 62 16.88 38.68 16.57
N LEU A 63 16.04 39.10 17.53
CA LEU A 63 16.29 38.94 18.98
C LEU A 63 15.72 37.63 19.55
N VAL A 64 15.07 36.81 18.73
CA VAL A 64 14.43 35.53 19.10
C VAL A 64 14.78 34.46 18.05
N PRO A 65 16.01 33.93 18.10
CA PRO A 65 16.56 33.04 17.07
C PRO A 65 15.85 31.69 17.00
N ASN A 66 15.12 31.31 18.05
CA ASN A 66 14.44 30.03 18.13
C ASN A 66 12.95 30.18 17.83
N VAL A 67 12.36 29.17 17.22
CA VAL A 67 10.92 29.06 17.00
C VAL A 67 10.43 27.68 17.44
N LYS A 68 9.34 27.66 18.19
CA LYS A 68 8.57 26.46 18.48
C LYS A 68 7.47 26.35 17.45
N ILE A 69 7.36 25.19 16.81
CA ILE A 69 6.33 24.87 15.83
C ILE A 69 5.46 23.76 16.40
N CYS A 70 4.15 23.92 16.28
CA CYS A 70 3.13 22.97 16.69
C CYS A 70 2.14 22.79 15.53
N LEU A 71 1.95 21.55 15.07
CA LEU A 71 1.01 21.20 14.02
C LEU A 71 -0.15 20.41 14.62
N GLY A 72 -1.32 21.02 14.64
CA GLY A 72 -2.57 20.35 14.98
C GLY A 72 -3.24 19.77 13.75
N PHE A 73 -3.97 18.67 13.94
CA PHE A 73 -4.76 18.06 12.88
C PHE A 73 -6.17 17.72 13.37
N SER A 74 -7.18 18.19 12.65
CA SER A 74 -8.58 18.19 13.11
C SER A 74 -9.52 17.29 12.29
N ALA A 75 -9.00 16.46 11.37
CA ALA A 75 -9.88 15.52 10.68
C ALA A 75 -10.33 14.39 11.60
N SER A 76 -11.56 13.91 11.39
CA SER A 76 -12.20 12.88 12.20
C SER A 76 -11.46 11.54 12.12
N THR A 77 -11.38 10.86 13.26
CA THR A 77 -10.92 9.47 13.38
C THR A 77 -12.12 8.52 13.54
N PRO A 78 -12.12 7.32 12.93
CA PRO A 78 -11.05 6.73 12.12
C PRO A 78 -10.96 7.35 10.72
N ARG A 79 -9.75 7.37 10.15
CA ARG A 79 -9.51 7.90 8.80
C ARG A 79 -9.57 6.77 7.79
N SER A 80 -9.90 7.12 6.56
CA SER A 80 -9.93 6.17 5.45
C SER A 80 -9.30 6.76 4.20
N LEU A 81 -8.57 5.93 3.45
CA LEU A 81 -8.22 6.19 2.05
C LEU A 81 -9.36 5.66 1.20
N SER A 82 -9.71 6.34 0.11
CA SER A 82 -10.88 5.97 -0.69
C SER A 82 -10.56 5.76 -2.16
N ASN A 83 -11.29 4.84 -2.79
CA ASN A 83 -11.39 4.69 -4.24
C ASN A 83 -12.81 4.22 -4.59
N SER A 84 -13.58 5.06 -5.27
CA SER A 84 -14.89 4.71 -5.86
C SER A 84 -15.85 3.97 -4.92
N GLY A 85 -15.92 4.37 -3.64
CA GLY A 85 -16.77 3.76 -2.61
C GLY A 85 -16.08 2.70 -1.74
N ASN A 86 -14.94 2.17 -2.16
CA ASN A 86 -14.10 1.30 -1.33
C ASN A 86 -13.21 2.13 -0.42
N THR A 87 -12.88 1.59 0.75
CA THR A 87 -12.05 2.29 1.74
C THR A 87 -10.99 1.40 2.36
N ILE A 88 -9.87 2.01 2.75
CA ILE A 88 -8.79 1.40 3.54
C ILE A 88 -8.67 2.19 4.83
N ALA A 89 -8.82 1.53 5.98
CA ALA A 89 -8.65 2.22 7.26
C ALA A 89 -7.16 2.48 7.55
N TYR A 90 -6.86 3.72 7.94
CA TYR A 90 -5.53 4.12 8.35
C TYR A 90 -5.62 5.22 9.42
N ASP A 91 -4.49 5.56 10.03
CA ASP A 91 -4.38 6.76 10.84
C ASP A 91 -2.98 7.38 10.74
N LEU A 92 -2.87 8.60 11.25
CA LEU A 92 -1.61 9.34 11.34
C LEU A 92 -1.23 9.51 12.81
N TYR A 93 0.06 9.50 13.08
CA TYR A 93 0.65 9.45 14.40
C TYR A 93 1.80 10.43 14.54
N THR A 94 2.02 10.87 15.76
CA THR A 94 3.14 11.76 16.10
C THR A 94 4.45 11.01 16.34
N ASP A 95 4.37 9.68 16.51
CA ASP A 95 5.51 8.81 16.81
C ASP A 95 5.61 7.61 15.85
N ALA A 96 6.82 7.11 15.67
CA ALA A 96 7.10 5.96 14.80
C ALA A 96 6.45 4.65 15.28
N GLY A 97 6.14 4.54 16.58
CA GLY A 97 5.46 3.39 17.16
C GLY A 97 3.96 3.34 16.87
N ALA A 98 3.40 4.39 16.26
CA ALA A 98 1.97 4.57 16.04
C ALA A 98 1.17 4.46 17.34
N SER A 99 1.64 5.13 18.40
CA SER A 99 1.07 5.08 19.75
C SER A 99 0.15 6.27 20.04
N ILE A 100 0.49 7.44 19.49
CA ILE A 100 -0.20 8.71 19.73
C ILE A 100 -0.79 9.20 18.41
N PRO A 101 -2.11 9.11 18.23
CA PRO A 101 -2.78 9.63 17.04
C PRO A 101 -2.55 11.15 16.92
N TRP A 102 -2.30 11.63 15.69
CA TRP A 102 -2.11 13.04 15.43
C TRP A 102 -3.43 13.79 15.52
N GLY A 103 -3.56 14.66 16.51
CA GLY A 103 -4.76 15.41 16.84
C GLY A 103 -4.48 16.90 17.09
N THR A 104 -5.35 17.52 17.89
CA THR A 104 -5.33 18.95 18.22
C THR A 104 -4.91 19.27 19.65
N THR A 105 -4.83 18.27 20.53
CA THR A 105 -4.45 18.48 21.94
C THR A 105 -2.93 18.63 22.06
N PRO A 106 -2.40 19.34 23.07
CA PRO A 106 -0.95 19.50 23.27
C PRO A 106 -0.14 18.20 23.26
N ALA A 107 -0.75 17.09 23.71
CA ALA A 107 -0.13 15.76 23.72
C ALA A 107 -0.21 15.02 22.38
N SER A 108 -1.06 15.46 21.46
CA SER A 108 -1.32 14.82 20.16
C SER A 108 -0.92 15.66 18.96
N VAL A 109 -0.34 16.85 19.15
CA VAL A 109 0.20 17.66 18.06
C VAL A 109 1.63 17.24 17.71
N LEU A 110 1.99 17.30 16.43
CA LEU A 110 3.40 17.23 16.03
C LEU A 110 4.08 18.53 16.46
N SER A 111 5.27 18.43 17.03
CA SER A 111 6.02 19.63 17.41
C SER A 111 7.51 19.48 17.15
N THR A 112 8.13 20.59 16.75
CA THR A 112 9.58 20.68 16.62
C THR A 112 10.04 22.06 17.07
N THR A 113 11.32 22.17 17.37
CA THR A 113 11.98 23.46 17.59
C THR A 113 13.00 23.67 16.49
N PHE A 114 13.02 24.88 15.96
CA PHE A 114 13.93 25.28 14.91
C PHE A 114 14.71 26.50 15.38
N SER A 115 16.02 26.47 15.20
CA SER A 115 16.93 27.54 15.61
C SER A 115 17.63 28.08 14.37
N ASN A 116 17.82 29.39 14.30
CA ASN A 116 18.54 30.01 13.20
C ASN A 116 19.58 31.01 13.71
N SER A 117 20.49 31.40 12.81
CA SER A 117 21.48 32.45 13.03
C SER A 117 20.81 33.82 13.22
N ILE A 118 21.52 34.73 13.88
CA ILE A 118 21.04 36.07 14.27
C ILE A 118 20.83 36.99 13.03
N LEU A 119 21.42 36.65 11.89
CA LEU A 119 21.27 37.39 10.63
C LEU A 119 20.00 36.93 9.89
N GLY A 120 19.08 37.85 9.62
CA GLY A 120 17.75 37.55 9.05
C GLY A 120 17.80 36.79 7.72
N TYR A 121 17.13 35.64 7.68
CA TYR A 121 17.07 34.71 6.56
C TYR A 121 15.80 33.82 6.70
N THR A 122 15.39 33.15 5.62
CA THR A 122 14.27 32.20 5.60
C THR A 122 14.77 30.77 5.72
N GLY A 123 14.55 30.12 6.86
CA GLY A 123 14.99 28.75 7.11
C GLY A 123 13.85 27.72 6.96
N SER A 124 14.20 26.48 6.62
CA SER A 124 13.25 25.37 6.54
C SER A 124 13.71 24.16 7.36
N THR A 125 12.74 23.44 7.92
CA THR A 125 12.95 22.15 8.58
C THR A 125 11.83 21.20 8.21
N ASP A 126 12.11 19.90 8.20
CA ASP A 126 11.11 18.88 8.00
C ASP A 126 10.60 18.34 9.34
N ILE A 127 9.31 18.02 9.39
CA ILE A 127 8.64 17.35 10.51
C ILE A 127 8.12 16.01 10.00
N ASN A 128 8.50 14.92 10.67
CA ASN A 128 8.02 13.60 10.31
C ASN A 128 6.57 13.41 10.75
N VAL A 129 5.75 12.85 9.85
CA VAL A 129 4.39 12.36 10.11
C VAL A 129 4.43 10.86 9.91
N TYR A 130 4.00 10.10 10.90
CA TYR A 130 3.94 8.65 10.81
C TYR A 130 2.53 8.22 10.43
N ALA A 131 2.41 7.24 9.56
CA ALA A 131 1.12 6.75 9.08
C ALA A 131 1.07 5.23 9.21
N LYS A 132 -0.12 4.68 9.51
CA LYS A 132 -0.31 3.25 9.63
C LYS A 132 -1.65 2.83 9.04
N ILE A 133 -1.61 1.94 8.04
CA ILE A 133 -2.75 1.15 7.61
C ILE A 133 -2.95 0.03 8.62
N ALA A 134 -4.19 -0.18 9.06
CA ALA A 134 -4.52 -1.22 10.03
C ALA A 134 -4.30 -2.63 9.44
N ALA A 135 -4.00 -3.60 10.29
CA ALA A 135 -3.97 -5.02 9.90
C ALA A 135 -5.37 -5.51 9.50
N ASN A 136 -5.44 -6.71 8.90
CA ASN A 136 -6.69 -7.40 8.56
C ASN A 136 -7.60 -6.67 7.57
N GLN A 137 -7.02 -5.90 6.64
CA GLN A 137 -7.74 -5.24 5.54
C GLN A 137 -7.85 -6.16 4.30
N THR A 138 -8.00 -7.47 4.47
CA THR A 138 -7.78 -8.46 3.39
C THR A 138 -8.78 -8.37 2.24
N THR A 139 -9.95 -7.78 2.47
CA THR A 139 -11.03 -7.65 1.47
C THR A 139 -10.97 -6.34 0.68
N VAL A 140 -9.96 -5.50 0.89
CA VAL A 140 -9.76 -4.29 0.08
C VAL A 140 -9.56 -4.68 -1.38
N PRO A 141 -10.40 -4.18 -2.31
CA PRO A 141 -10.34 -4.59 -3.69
C PRO A 141 -9.39 -3.72 -4.54
N THR A 142 -9.01 -4.28 -5.67
CA THR A 142 -8.54 -3.56 -6.85
C THR A 142 -9.70 -3.30 -7.81
N VAL A 143 -9.44 -2.48 -8.84
CA VAL A 143 -10.37 -2.15 -9.90
C VAL A 143 -9.78 -2.62 -11.23
N GLN A 144 -10.61 -3.29 -12.05
CA GLN A 144 -10.23 -3.77 -13.38
C GLN A 144 -9.01 -4.70 -13.41
N SER A 145 -8.89 -5.58 -12.41
CA SER A 145 -7.78 -6.54 -12.31
C SER A 145 -6.38 -5.89 -12.30
N SER A 146 -6.26 -4.67 -11.74
CA SER A 146 -5.04 -3.86 -11.84
C SER A 146 -4.73 -3.11 -10.55
N ASP A 147 -3.45 -2.74 -10.38
CA ASP A 147 -2.99 -1.90 -9.28
C ASP A 147 -3.84 -0.64 -9.15
N THR A 148 -4.35 -0.40 -7.94
CA THR A 148 -5.38 0.61 -7.68
C THR A 148 -4.92 1.59 -6.61
N VAL A 149 -4.93 2.89 -6.94
CA VAL A 149 -4.56 3.95 -6.01
C VAL A 149 -5.75 4.31 -5.13
N TYR A 150 -5.54 4.30 -3.81
CA TYR A 150 -6.45 4.84 -2.81
C TYR A 150 -5.87 6.12 -2.25
N THR A 151 -6.70 7.15 -2.13
CA THR A 151 -6.24 8.49 -1.73
C THR A 151 -7.25 9.18 -0.82
N THR A 152 -6.73 10.05 0.03
CA THR A 152 -7.50 11.04 0.77
C THR A 152 -6.73 12.35 0.81
N THR A 153 -7.39 13.43 0.40
CA THR A 153 -6.86 14.78 0.46
C THR A 153 -7.62 15.57 1.52
N TYR A 154 -6.88 16.08 2.49
CA TYR A 154 -7.38 16.99 3.51
C TYR A 154 -7.19 18.42 3.08
N ALA A 155 -8.21 19.24 3.34
CA ALA A 155 -8.14 20.66 3.06
C ALA A 155 -7.17 21.34 4.03
N ALA A 156 -6.65 22.50 3.61
CA ALA A 156 -5.65 23.24 4.40
C ALA A 156 -6.14 23.59 5.82
N ASN A 157 -7.45 23.77 6.02
CA ASN A 157 -8.07 24.06 7.33
C ASN A 157 -8.13 22.85 8.27
N ASN A 158 -7.88 21.63 7.80
CA ASN A 158 -7.75 20.46 8.68
C ASN A 158 -6.40 20.43 9.40
N VAL A 159 -5.41 21.17 8.91
CA VAL A 159 -4.11 21.34 9.53
C VAL A 159 -4.05 22.73 10.16
N THR A 160 -3.63 22.81 11.42
CA THR A 160 -3.37 24.09 12.09
C THR A 160 -1.88 24.22 12.34
N LEU A 161 -1.22 25.19 11.71
CA LEU A 161 0.15 25.58 12.03
C LEU A 161 0.12 26.68 13.09
N SER A 162 0.66 26.39 14.27
CA SER A 162 0.90 27.37 15.32
C SER A 162 2.40 27.49 15.56
N TYR A 163 2.93 28.72 15.56
CA TYR A 163 4.34 28.98 15.83
C TYR A 163 4.54 30.10 16.85
N GLN A 164 5.63 30.02 17.62
CA GLN A 164 6.04 31.06 18.57
C GLN A 164 7.56 31.19 18.59
N PHE A 165 8.06 32.39 18.34
CA PHE A 165 9.48 32.71 18.46
C PHE A 165 9.86 32.96 19.92
N TYR A 166 11.03 32.49 20.33
CA TYR A 166 11.51 32.59 21.71
C TYR A 166 13.03 32.77 21.79
N LEU A 167 13.50 33.28 22.93
CA LEU A 167 14.93 33.51 23.19
C LEU A 167 15.53 32.40 24.07
N LEU A 168 14.98 32.18 25.27
CA LEU A 168 15.60 31.34 26.30
C LEU A 168 14.95 29.95 26.43
N ALA A 169 13.63 29.89 26.62
CA ALA A 169 12.91 28.64 26.90
C ALA A 169 11.85 28.37 25.84
N ALA A 170 11.81 27.14 25.35
CA ALA A 170 10.83 26.70 24.36
C ALA A 170 9.42 26.66 25.00
N PRO A 171 8.43 27.37 24.43
CA PRO A 171 7.06 27.28 24.90
C PRO A 171 6.49 25.89 24.61
N ALA A 172 5.56 25.44 25.46
CA ALA A 172 4.82 24.20 25.22
C ALA A 172 3.69 24.45 24.20
N CYS A 173 3.38 23.47 23.36
CA CYS A 173 2.23 23.59 22.47
C CYS A 173 0.94 23.78 23.28
N GLY A 174 0.06 24.68 22.83
CA GLY A 174 -1.22 24.98 23.49
C GLY A 174 -1.16 26.04 24.60
N THR A 175 0.01 26.63 24.88
CA THR A 175 0.09 27.84 25.71
C THR A 175 -0.26 29.10 24.89
N GLY A 176 -0.53 30.22 25.55
CA GLY A 176 -0.74 31.50 24.86
C GLY A 176 0.53 32.01 24.16
N GLY A 177 0.35 32.90 23.17
CA GLY A 177 1.46 33.56 22.47
C GLY A 177 1.86 32.96 21.12
N PHE A 178 1.18 31.89 20.68
CA PHE A 178 1.35 31.34 19.35
C PHE A 178 0.60 32.16 18.29
N THR A 179 1.22 32.29 17.12
CA THR A 179 0.62 32.87 15.92
C THR A 179 0.26 31.76 14.93
N SER A 180 -0.83 31.92 14.20
CA SER A 180 -1.23 30.99 13.16
C SER A 180 -0.44 31.23 11.86
N GLY A 181 0.08 30.15 11.28
CA GLY A 181 0.76 30.17 9.99
C GLY A 181 -0.15 29.79 8.83
N THR A 182 0.40 29.85 7.63
CA THR A 182 -0.29 29.39 6.42
C THR A 182 -0.08 27.89 6.24
N THR A 183 -1.14 27.20 5.86
CA THR A 183 -1.14 25.75 5.65
C THR A 183 -1.46 25.41 4.19
N SER A 184 -1.03 24.22 3.77
CA SER A 184 -1.29 23.67 2.44
C SER A 184 -2.15 22.42 2.55
N PRO A 185 -2.95 22.07 1.53
CA PRO A 185 -3.65 20.79 1.48
C PRO A 185 -2.69 19.61 1.61
N PHE A 186 -3.16 18.54 2.25
CA PHE A 186 -2.35 17.38 2.61
C PHE A 186 -2.95 16.12 1.99
N THR A 187 -2.15 15.38 1.22
CA THR A 187 -2.62 14.14 0.56
C THR A 187 -1.90 12.93 1.13
N VAL A 188 -2.69 11.91 1.44
CA VAL A 188 -2.23 10.56 1.78
C VAL A 188 -2.66 9.60 0.69
N ASN A 189 -1.74 8.75 0.22
CA ASN A 189 -2.07 7.74 -0.78
C ASN A 189 -1.35 6.41 -0.55
N VAL A 190 -1.93 5.35 -1.12
CA VAL A 190 -1.34 4.01 -1.22
C VAL A 190 -1.78 3.38 -2.54
N THR A 191 -0.90 2.58 -3.14
CA THR A 191 -1.26 1.71 -4.27
C THR A 191 -1.53 0.32 -3.74
N VAL A 192 -2.76 -0.16 -3.89
CA VAL A 192 -3.13 -1.56 -3.66
C VAL A 192 -2.66 -2.37 -4.85
N THR A 193 -1.84 -3.39 -4.60
CA THR A 193 -1.27 -4.24 -5.66
C THR A 193 -2.19 -5.41 -6.00
N ASN A 194 -2.35 -5.69 -7.29
CA ASN A 194 -2.90 -6.97 -7.74
C ASN A 194 -1.89 -8.08 -7.38
N ASN A 195 -2.31 -9.00 -6.50
CA ASN A 195 -1.44 -10.05 -5.98
C ASN A 195 -2.24 -11.33 -5.70
N CYS A 196 -1.57 -12.47 -5.81
CA CYS A 196 -2.11 -13.78 -5.47
C CYS A 196 -1.05 -14.65 -4.80
N THR A 197 -1.51 -15.49 -3.88
CA THR A 197 -0.72 -16.61 -3.34
C THR A 197 -1.39 -17.93 -3.70
N ILE A 198 -0.58 -18.94 -3.94
CA ILE A 198 -1.01 -20.29 -4.28
C ILE A 198 -0.23 -21.31 -3.45
N ASN A 199 -0.96 -22.24 -2.84
CA ASN A 199 -0.39 -23.41 -2.21
C ASN A 199 -1.10 -24.65 -2.76
N ALA A 200 -0.36 -25.74 -2.99
CA ALA A 200 -0.92 -26.99 -3.50
C ALA A 200 -0.82 -28.08 -2.45
N THR A 201 -1.85 -28.92 -2.34
CA THR A 201 -1.75 -30.23 -1.71
C THR A 201 -1.47 -31.27 -2.78
N GLY A 202 -0.57 -32.21 -2.48
CA GLY A 202 -0.27 -33.31 -3.39
C GLY A 202 -1.49 -34.20 -3.62
N LEU A 203 -1.52 -34.89 -4.75
CA LEU A 203 -2.54 -35.86 -5.11
C LEU A 203 -1.89 -37.24 -5.24
N THR A 204 -2.43 -38.22 -4.54
CA THR A 204 -1.88 -39.59 -4.52
C THR A 204 -2.97 -40.59 -4.92
N PHE A 205 -2.71 -41.36 -5.98
CA PHE A 205 -3.54 -42.51 -6.33
C PHE A 205 -3.25 -43.67 -5.38
N ALA A 206 -4.29 -44.40 -4.99
CA ALA A 206 -4.10 -45.58 -4.15
C ALA A 206 -3.21 -46.62 -4.86
N PRO A 207 -2.37 -47.37 -4.12
CA PRO A 207 -1.59 -48.46 -4.69
C PRO A 207 -2.50 -49.46 -5.40
N SER A 208 -2.07 -49.92 -6.58
CA SER A 208 -2.82 -50.91 -7.36
C SER A 208 -1.88 -51.97 -7.94
N SER A 209 -2.31 -53.24 -7.92
CA SER A 209 -1.60 -54.34 -8.56
C SER A 209 -1.89 -54.47 -10.05
N THR A 210 -3.01 -53.89 -10.52
CA THR A 210 -3.39 -53.85 -11.93
C THR A 210 -3.98 -52.49 -12.30
N LEU A 211 -3.91 -52.11 -13.57
CA LEU A 211 -4.57 -50.90 -14.09
C LEU A 211 -5.81 -51.27 -14.93
N ALA A 212 -6.53 -52.32 -14.57
CA ALA A 212 -7.73 -52.77 -15.30
C ALA A 212 -8.97 -51.90 -15.03
N ASN A 213 -8.98 -51.16 -13.92
CA ASN A 213 -10.08 -50.30 -13.51
C ASN A 213 -9.64 -48.83 -13.47
N THR A 214 -10.60 -47.91 -13.52
CA THR A 214 -10.32 -46.49 -13.32
C THR A 214 -9.84 -46.26 -11.88
N LEU A 215 -8.75 -45.51 -11.72
CA LEU A 215 -8.31 -44.99 -10.42
C LEU A 215 -8.59 -43.50 -10.37
N THR A 216 -9.07 -43.04 -9.22
CA THR A 216 -9.28 -41.61 -8.97
C THR A 216 -8.56 -41.19 -7.70
N ALA A 217 -8.20 -39.92 -7.64
CA ALA A 217 -7.62 -39.30 -6.47
C ALA A 217 -8.04 -37.83 -6.42
N GLN A 218 -7.92 -37.24 -5.24
CA GLN A 218 -8.25 -35.84 -5.02
C GLN A 218 -7.08 -35.13 -4.36
N GLY A 219 -6.92 -33.86 -4.71
CA GLY A 219 -6.05 -32.89 -4.05
C GLY A 219 -6.75 -31.54 -4.07
N SER A 220 -6.02 -30.48 -3.74
CA SER A 220 -6.55 -29.12 -3.74
C SER A 220 -5.47 -28.06 -3.91
N LEU A 221 -5.89 -26.90 -4.40
CA LEU A 221 -5.12 -25.66 -4.31
C LEU A 221 -5.77 -24.75 -3.26
N GLY A 222 -4.98 -24.17 -2.37
CA GLY A 222 -5.37 -22.98 -1.63
C GLY A 222 -4.93 -21.76 -2.42
N VAL A 223 -5.88 -20.92 -2.81
CA VAL A 223 -5.60 -19.70 -3.58
C VAL A 223 -6.18 -18.51 -2.86
N GLN A 224 -5.36 -17.48 -2.65
CA GLN A 224 -5.79 -16.21 -2.10
C GLN A 224 -5.32 -15.09 -3.01
N CYS A 225 -6.26 -14.46 -3.69
CA CYS A 225 -6.04 -13.33 -4.57
C CYS A 225 -6.69 -12.08 -3.99
N THR A 226 -6.10 -10.91 -4.27
CA THR A 226 -6.65 -9.61 -3.89
C THR A 226 -8.10 -9.50 -4.38
N ASN A 227 -8.96 -8.88 -3.57
CA ASN A 227 -10.40 -8.88 -3.82
C ASN A 227 -10.72 -8.19 -5.16
N ASN A 228 -11.66 -8.75 -5.92
CA ASN A 228 -12.10 -8.26 -7.23
C ASN A 228 -11.07 -8.36 -8.38
N ASP A 229 -9.89 -8.97 -8.16
CA ASP A 229 -8.98 -9.33 -9.25
C ASP A 229 -9.46 -10.62 -9.94
N ALA A 230 -9.73 -10.55 -11.24
CA ALA A 230 -9.93 -11.76 -12.04
C ALA A 230 -8.59 -12.49 -12.19
N TYR A 231 -8.62 -13.82 -12.13
CA TYR A 231 -7.42 -14.64 -12.31
C TYR A 231 -7.75 -15.96 -13.03
N GLN A 232 -6.72 -16.53 -13.64
CA GLN A 232 -6.75 -17.86 -14.24
C GLN A 232 -5.66 -18.74 -13.62
N ILE A 233 -5.92 -20.04 -13.53
CA ILE A 233 -4.93 -21.03 -13.10
C ILE A 233 -4.70 -22.02 -14.23
N LEU A 234 -3.45 -22.07 -14.69
CA LEU A 234 -2.97 -22.93 -15.76
C LEU A 234 -2.15 -24.06 -15.14
N LEU A 235 -2.40 -25.30 -15.57
CA LEU A 235 -1.61 -26.46 -15.15
C LEU A 235 -0.72 -26.93 -16.30
N SER A 236 0.59 -27.02 -16.06
CA SER A 236 1.56 -27.54 -17.04
C SER A 236 1.32 -29.01 -17.40
N GLY A 237 2.00 -29.49 -18.45
CA GLY A 237 1.99 -30.89 -18.88
C GLY A 237 2.84 -31.84 -18.03
N GLY A 238 3.47 -31.34 -16.97
CA GLY A 238 4.38 -32.13 -16.14
C GLY A 238 5.56 -32.71 -16.93
N VAL A 239 5.97 -33.91 -16.56
CA VAL A 239 7.08 -34.64 -17.18
C VAL A 239 6.84 -34.93 -18.66
N SER A 240 5.58 -35.09 -19.10
CA SER A 240 5.29 -35.36 -20.53
C SER A 240 5.39 -34.11 -21.41
N GLY A 241 5.30 -32.91 -20.81
CA GLY A 241 5.21 -31.65 -21.56
C GLY A 241 3.91 -31.48 -22.36
N GLN A 242 2.94 -32.39 -22.21
CA GLN A 242 1.68 -32.39 -22.97
C GLN A 242 0.48 -32.31 -22.01
N VAL A 243 -0.16 -31.14 -21.89
CA VAL A 243 -1.29 -30.92 -20.97
C VAL A 243 -2.47 -31.86 -21.24
N GLY A 244 -2.73 -32.17 -22.52
CA GLY A 244 -3.80 -33.10 -22.94
C GLY A 244 -3.44 -34.58 -22.84
N ALA A 245 -2.17 -34.91 -22.56
CA ALA A 245 -1.67 -36.27 -22.45
C ALA A 245 -0.59 -36.39 -21.36
N ARG A 246 -0.95 -36.09 -20.11
CA ARG A 246 -0.01 -36.18 -18.98
C ARG A 246 0.33 -37.63 -18.66
N THR A 247 1.55 -37.85 -18.17
CA THR A 247 2.00 -39.17 -17.75
C THR A 247 2.76 -39.11 -16.43
N LEU A 248 2.42 -40.03 -15.52
CA LEU A 248 3.27 -40.34 -14.38
C LEU A 248 4.48 -41.15 -14.87
N LYS A 249 5.67 -40.92 -14.33
CA LYS A 249 6.90 -41.64 -14.70
C LYS A 249 7.41 -42.49 -13.53
N GLY A 250 7.70 -43.76 -13.82
CA GLY A 250 8.33 -44.71 -12.90
C GLY A 250 9.75 -44.27 -12.55
N GLN A 251 10.13 -44.34 -11.29
CA GLN A 251 11.42 -43.85 -10.80
C GLN A 251 12.58 -44.80 -11.10
N THR A 252 12.30 -46.09 -11.32
CA THR A 252 13.31 -47.13 -11.49
C THR A 252 13.52 -47.45 -12.97
N LEU A 253 12.46 -47.79 -13.69
CA LEU A 253 12.53 -48.25 -15.09
C LEU A 253 12.03 -47.22 -16.10
N GLY A 254 11.51 -46.08 -15.65
CA GLY A 254 11.07 -44.99 -16.53
C GLY A 254 9.79 -45.26 -17.32
N ALA A 255 9.08 -46.36 -17.03
CA ALA A 255 7.77 -46.62 -17.61
C ALA A 255 6.78 -45.49 -17.29
N THR A 256 5.75 -45.32 -18.12
CA THR A 256 4.81 -44.20 -17.97
C THR A 256 3.37 -44.68 -17.83
N ILE A 257 2.59 -43.97 -17.01
CA ILE A 257 1.15 -44.21 -16.83
C ILE A 257 0.39 -42.94 -17.20
N PRO A 258 -0.49 -42.96 -18.23
CA PRO A 258 -1.33 -41.83 -18.58
C PRO A 258 -2.30 -41.46 -17.46
N TYR A 259 -2.45 -40.16 -17.23
CA TYR A 259 -3.44 -39.64 -16.29
C TYR A 259 -3.91 -38.26 -16.72
N GLN A 260 -5.02 -37.79 -16.13
CA GLN A 260 -5.45 -36.41 -16.29
C GLN A 260 -5.95 -35.78 -15.00
N LEU A 261 -5.91 -34.45 -14.97
CA LEU A 261 -6.39 -33.60 -13.88
C LEU A 261 -7.61 -32.81 -14.35
N TYR A 262 -8.56 -32.57 -13.45
CA TYR A 262 -9.85 -31.96 -13.74
C TYR A 262 -10.27 -31.03 -12.60
N THR A 263 -11.11 -30.04 -12.93
CA THR A 263 -11.64 -29.06 -11.96
C THR A 263 -12.85 -29.57 -11.18
N ASN A 264 -13.49 -30.66 -11.64
CA ASN A 264 -14.67 -31.23 -11.00
C ASN A 264 -14.77 -32.75 -11.20
N SER A 265 -15.69 -33.37 -10.46
CA SER A 265 -15.91 -34.82 -10.42
C SER A 265 -16.64 -35.41 -11.64
N SER A 266 -17.01 -34.60 -12.64
CA SER A 266 -17.58 -35.12 -13.90
C SER A 266 -16.51 -35.62 -14.87
N TYR A 267 -15.25 -35.21 -14.66
CA TYR A 267 -14.10 -35.56 -15.51
C TYR A 267 -14.32 -35.26 -17.01
N ALA A 268 -15.11 -34.23 -17.34
CA ALA A 268 -15.48 -33.91 -18.72
C ALA A 268 -14.33 -33.31 -19.53
N THR A 269 -13.72 -32.22 -19.04
CA THR A 269 -12.63 -31.50 -19.72
C THR A 269 -11.40 -31.46 -18.82
N ALA A 270 -10.26 -31.91 -19.35
CA ALA A 270 -9.01 -31.89 -18.61
C ALA A 270 -8.58 -30.44 -18.32
N TRP A 271 -8.09 -30.20 -17.11
CA TRP A 271 -7.54 -28.92 -16.68
C TRP A 271 -6.10 -28.80 -17.16
N GLY A 272 -5.81 -27.76 -17.93
CA GLY A 272 -4.48 -27.48 -18.48
C GLY A 272 -4.23 -26.00 -18.64
N ASP A 273 -3.61 -25.63 -19.76
CA ASP A 273 -3.27 -24.26 -20.13
C ASP A 273 -4.17 -23.69 -21.24
N GLY A 274 -5.23 -24.42 -21.62
CA GLY A 274 -6.13 -24.05 -22.71
C GLY A 274 -5.75 -24.64 -24.07
N THR A 275 -4.59 -25.30 -24.17
CA THR A 275 -4.15 -26.00 -25.39
C THR A 275 -4.54 -27.47 -25.36
N GLY A 276 -4.47 -28.15 -26.51
CA GLY A 276 -4.70 -29.61 -26.59
C GLY A 276 -6.09 -30.07 -26.13
N GLY A 277 -7.11 -29.21 -26.25
CA GLY A 277 -8.48 -29.48 -25.80
C GLY A 277 -8.70 -29.36 -24.28
N THR A 278 -7.72 -28.81 -23.55
CA THR A 278 -7.86 -28.55 -22.11
C THR A 278 -8.54 -27.21 -21.82
N SER A 279 -9.04 -27.04 -20.60
CA SER A 279 -9.57 -25.78 -20.11
C SER A 279 -8.72 -25.22 -18.96
N VAL A 280 -8.68 -23.90 -18.83
CA VAL A 280 -8.12 -23.21 -17.65
C VAL A 280 -9.18 -23.08 -16.55
N TYR A 281 -8.75 -22.98 -15.30
CA TYR A 281 -9.63 -22.56 -14.22
C TYR A 281 -9.71 -21.03 -14.20
N GLN A 282 -10.90 -20.46 -14.01
CA GLN A 282 -11.10 -19.02 -13.89
C GLN A 282 -11.75 -18.72 -12.54
N GLY A 283 -11.31 -17.64 -11.90
CA GLY A 283 -11.86 -17.19 -10.63
C GLY A 283 -11.75 -15.68 -10.47
N THR A 284 -12.37 -15.18 -9.42
CA THR A 284 -12.22 -13.79 -8.97
C THR A 284 -11.80 -13.81 -7.51
N GLY A 285 -10.78 -13.02 -7.19
CA GLY A 285 -10.24 -12.93 -5.84
C GLY A 285 -11.29 -12.40 -4.86
N SER A 286 -11.29 -12.96 -3.66
CA SER A 286 -12.17 -12.56 -2.55
C SER A 286 -11.39 -11.89 -1.42
N GLY A 287 -10.06 -11.82 -1.52
CA GLY A 287 -9.18 -11.40 -0.43
C GLY A 287 -8.90 -12.48 0.61
N ILE A 288 -9.59 -13.63 0.55
CA ILE A 288 -9.42 -14.77 1.48
C ILE A 288 -9.02 -16.04 0.75
N VAL A 289 -8.45 -17.00 1.48
CA VAL A 289 -8.06 -18.30 0.91
C VAL A 289 -9.30 -19.08 0.49
N VAL A 290 -9.32 -19.50 -0.78
CA VAL A 290 -10.33 -20.38 -1.36
C VAL A 290 -9.68 -21.72 -1.69
N SER A 291 -10.33 -22.82 -1.29
CA SER A 291 -9.91 -24.18 -1.63
C SER A 291 -10.52 -24.60 -2.96
N ILE A 292 -9.68 -24.88 -3.95
CA ILE A 292 -10.07 -25.34 -5.29
C ILE A 292 -9.70 -26.82 -5.39
N PRO A 293 -10.69 -27.73 -5.49
CA PRO A 293 -10.41 -29.16 -5.59
C PRO A 293 -9.77 -29.52 -6.94
N ILE A 294 -8.81 -30.45 -6.88
CA ILE A 294 -8.20 -31.08 -8.06
C ILE A 294 -8.67 -32.54 -8.08
N TYR A 295 -9.20 -32.98 -9.21
CA TYR A 295 -9.61 -34.38 -9.42
C TYR A 295 -8.65 -35.05 -10.39
N GLY A 296 -7.93 -36.07 -9.95
CA GLY A 296 -7.04 -36.87 -10.77
C GLY A 296 -7.70 -38.17 -11.20
N ARG A 297 -7.45 -38.59 -12.43
CA ARG A 297 -8.00 -39.84 -12.98
C ARG A 297 -6.97 -40.57 -13.85
N ILE A 298 -6.83 -41.87 -13.60
CA ILE A 298 -6.15 -42.84 -14.46
C ILE A 298 -7.24 -43.74 -15.05
N LEU A 299 -7.32 -43.82 -16.37
CA LEU A 299 -8.23 -44.72 -17.08
C LEU A 299 -7.64 -46.14 -17.17
N PRO A 300 -8.47 -47.17 -17.40
CA PRO A 300 -7.99 -48.53 -17.63
C PRO A 300 -6.89 -48.58 -18.69
N GLN A 301 -5.81 -49.29 -18.39
CA GLN A 301 -4.67 -49.49 -19.29
C GLN A 301 -4.70 -50.90 -19.88
N PRO A 302 -4.29 -51.08 -21.15
CA PRO A 302 -4.28 -52.40 -21.81
C PRO A 302 -3.26 -53.37 -21.19
N SER A 303 -2.22 -52.84 -20.53
CA SER A 303 -1.26 -53.62 -19.76
C SER A 303 -0.88 -52.86 -18.50
N THR A 304 -0.50 -53.60 -17.44
CA THR A 304 0.01 -53.00 -16.21
C THR A 304 1.54 -52.89 -16.33
N PRO A 305 2.12 -51.69 -16.24
CA PRO A 305 3.57 -51.50 -16.23
C PRO A 305 4.26 -52.23 -15.07
N ALA A 306 5.59 -52.33 -15.13
CA ALA A 306 6.37 -52.94 -14.04
C ALA A 306 6.09 -52.25 -12.69
N PRO A 307 6.08 -53.00 -11.56
CA PRO A 307 5.93 -52.42 -10.24
C PRO A 307 6.98 -51.33 -9.98
N ASP A 308 6.54 -50.12 -9.67
CA ASP A 308 7.39 -48.96 -9.41
C ASP A 308 6.58 -47.89 -8.66
N THR A 309 7.26 -46.87 -8.14
CA THR A 309 6.60 -45.62 -7.73
C THR A 309 6.53 -44.71 -8.94
N TYR A 310 5.33 -44.28 -9.32
CA TYR A 310 5.11 -43.38 -10.45
C TYR A 310 4.83 -41.97 -9.95
N LYS A 311 5.59 -40.98 -10.44
CA LYS A 311 5.48 -39.58 -10.02
C LYS A 311 5.44 -38.63 -11.21
N ASP A 312 4.81 -37.48 -11.01
CA ASP A 312 4.88 -36.32 -11.89
C ASP A 312 4.91 -35.05 -11.02
N THR A 313 5.43 -33.95 -11.57
CA THR A 313 5.45 -32.63 -10.94
C THR A 313 4.75 -31.64 -11.86
N ILE A 314 3.60 -31.12 -11.40
CA ILE A 314 2.80 -30.16 -12.15
C ILE A 314 3.03 -28.76 -11.60
N THR A 315 3.52 -27.86 -12.45
CA THR A 315 3.52 -26.42 -12.18
C THR A 315 2.12 -25.86 -12.38
N ALA A 316 1.59 -25.21 -11.34
CA ALA A 316 0.39 -24.37 -11.40
C ALA A 316 0.80 -22.90 -11.53
N THR A 317 0.31 -22.22 -12.56
CA THR A 317 0.63 -20.81 -12.85
C THR A 317 -0.62 -19.98 -12.72
N ILE A 318 -0.56 -18.91 -11.92
CA ILE A 318 -1.60 -17.88 -11.86
C ILE A 318 -1.32 -16.82 -12.92
N GLN A 319 -2.35 -16.42 -13.66
CA GLN A 319 -2.35 -15.30 -14.61
C GLN A 319 -3.50 -14.34 -14.28
N PHE A 320 -3.30 -13.06 -14.57
CA PHE A 320 -4.27 -11.97 -14.35
C PHE A 320 -4.82 -11.46 -15.69
#